data_AF-A0A6Y5YYE2-F1
#
_entry.id   AF-A0A6Y5YYE2-F1
#
_cell.length_a   1.000
_cell.length_b   1.000
_cell.length_c   1.000
_cell.angle_alpha   90.00
_cell.angle_beta   90.00
_cell.angle_gamma   90.00
#
_symmetry.space_group_name_H-M   'P 1'
#
loop_
_entity.id
_entity.type
_entity.pdbx_description
1 polymer ?
#
loop_
_entity_poly.entity_id
_entity_poly.type
_entity_poly.pdbx_seq_one_letter_code
_entity_poly.pdbx_strand_id
1 'polypeptide(L)'
;ADSTDAVNGSQLFDTNEKVDKNTADIATNTDSINQNTADITANTDSINQNTTDIAANTTSINQNTTDIATNTTNINSLSDSITGLTDDALLWDADTGAFSAKHNGSDSKITNLAAGTLAADSTDAVNGSQLFATNENVSQNTTDIAANTDSINQNTTDIATNTTN
;
A
#
# COMPACT_ATOMS: atom_id res chain seq x y z
N ALA A 1 -86.82 -12.47 36.42
CA ALA A 1 -87.09 -13.09 35.11
C ALA A 1 -88.41 -13.86 35.24
N ASP A 2 -89.48 -13.14 35.58
CA ASP A 2 -90.68 -13.75 36.21
C ASP A 2 -91.96 -13.37 35.43
N SER A 3 -91.83 -12.79 34.23
CA SER A 3 -92.97 -12.55 33.36
C SER A 3 -93.36 -13.85 32.69
N THR A 4 -94.63 -14.21 32.85
CA THR A 4 -95.28 -15.31 32.13
C THR A 4 -96.07 -14.78 30.93
N ASP A 5 -95.87 -13.51 30.55
CA ASP A 5 -96.58 -12.90 29.43
C ASP A 5 -96.14 -13.59 28.14
N ALA A 6 -97.10 -13.86 27.26
CA ALA A 6 -96.79 -14.41 25.95
C ALA A 6 -96.01 -13.37 25.13
N VAL A 7 -94.92 -13.81 24.48
CA VAL A 7 -94.24 -13.00 23.46
C VAL A 7 -95.15 -12.84 22.25
N ASN A 8 -95.15 -11.64 21.66
CA ASN A 8 -95.89 -11.37 20.43
C ASN A 8 -95.01 -11.53 19.18
N GLY A 9 -95.64 -11.56 18.00
CA GLY A 9 -94.93 -11.74 16.74
C GLY A 9 -93.89 -10.65 16.44
N SER A 10 -94.11 -9.40 16.88
CA SER A 10 -93.14 -8.32 16.66
C SER A 10 -91.88 -8.48 17.51
N GLN A 11 -91.99 -8.93 18.77
CA GLN A 11 -90.82 -9.19 19.63
C GLN A 11 -89.97 -10.35 19.09
N LEU A 12 -90.61 -11.38 18.54
CA LEU A 12 -89.91 -12.48 17.88
C LEU A 12 -89.20 -12.02 16.61
N PHE A 13 -89.88 -11.21 15.79
CA PHE A 13 -89.30 -10.63 14.58
C PHE A 13 -88.08 -9.73 14.89
N ASP A 14 -88.19 -8.82 15.85
CA ASP A 14 -87.07 -7.96 16.29
C ASP A 14 -85.88 -8.78 16.80
N THR A 15 -86.16 -9.91 17.46
CA THR A 15 -85.12 -10.83 17.91
C THR A 15 -84.45 -11.51 16.71
N ASN A 16 -85.23 -11.94 15.71
CA ASN A 16 -84.71 -12.57 14.50
C ASN A 16 -83.83 -11.61 13.69
N GLU A 17 -84.25 -10.35 13.53
CA GLU A 17 -83.44 -9.30 12.88
C GLU A 17 -82.09 -9.07 13.58
N LYS A 18 -82.05 -9.08 14.92
CA LYS A 18 -80.79 -8.99 15.68
C LYS A 18 -79.91 -10.22 15.48
N VAL A 19 -80.50 -11.41 15.38
CA VAL A 19 -79.77 -12.65 15.11
C VAL A 19 -79.17 -12.63 13.69
N ASP A 20 -79.93 -12.15 12.70
CA ASP A 20 -79.44 -12.01 11.33
C ASP A 20 -78.30 -10.98 11.26
N LYS A 21 -78.43 -9.86 11.98
CA LYS A 21 -77.34 -8.88 12.11
C LYS A 21 -76.08 -9.48 12.75
N ASN A 22 -76.23 -10.21 13.86
CA ASN A 22 -75.11 -10.89 14.50
C ASN A 22 -74.45 -11.92 13.55
N THR A 23 -75.25 -12.63 12.76
CA THR A 23 -74.76 -13.60 11.77
C THR A 23 -73.90 -12.90 10.71
N ALA A 24 -74.35 -11.75 10.20
CA ALA A 24 -73.58 -10.95 9.24
C ALA A 24 -72.28 -10.37 9.84
N ASP A 25 -72.33 -9.90 11.10
CA ASP A 25 -71.14 -9.38 11.80
C ASP A 25 -70.12 -10.49 12.07
N ILE A 26 -70.57 -11.70 12.42
CA ILE A 26 -69.70 -12.88 12.57
C ILE A 26 -69.02 -13.21 11.24
N ALA A 27 -69.75 -13.23 10.12
CA ALA A 27 -69.17 -13.48 8.81
C ALA A 27 -68.08 -12.46 8.46
N THR A 28 -68.34 -11.17 8.70
CA THR A 28 -67.36 -10.09 8.50
C THR A 28 -66.12 -10.25 9.38
N ASN A 29 -66.30 -10.66 10.64
CA ASN A 29 -65.20 -10.94 11.56
C ASN A 29 -64.39 -12.15 11.10
N THR A 30 -65.04 -13.21 10.60
CA THR A 30 -64.36 -14.37 10.01
C THR A 30 -63.49 -13.95 8.83
N ASP A 31 -64.00 -13.13 7.91
CA ASP A 31 -63.23 -12.63 6.77
C ASP A 31 -62.02 -11.79 7.22
N SER A 32 -62.21 -10.91 8.20
CA SER A 32 -61.12 -10.08 8.77
C SER A 32 -60.03 -10.92 9.43
N ILE A 33 -60.41 -11.99 10.14
CA ILE A 33 -59.47 -12.93 10.76
C ILE A 33 -58.69 -13.71 9.69
N ASN A 34 -59.36 -14.11 8.60
CA ASN A 34 -58.70 -14.78 7.48
C ASN A 34 -57.67 -13.85 6.80
N GLN A 35 -58.01 -12.57 6.62
CA GLN A 35 -57.07 -11.58 6.09
C GLN A 35 -55.86 -11.38 7.02
N ASN A 36 -56.11 -11.19 8.32
CA ASN A 36 -55.02 -11.05 9.30
C ASN A 36 -54.11 -12.29 9.32
N THR A 37 -54.68 -13.48 9.14
CA THR A 37 -53.91 -14.73 9.04
C THR A 37 -52.98 -14.69 7.82
N ALA A 38 -53.48 -14.26 6.65
CA ALA A 38 -52.67 -14.13 5.45
C ALA A 38 -51.55 -13.08 5.60
N ASP A 39 -51.85 -11.93 6.20
CA ASP A 39 -50.87 -10.86 6.44
C ASP A 39 -49.77 -11.32 7.41
N ILE A 40 -50.11 -12.08 8.45
CA ILE A 40 -49.14 -12.67 9.38
C ILE A 40 -48.23 -13.67 8.66
N THR A 41 -48.77 -14.51 7.77
CA THR A 41 -47.96 -15.42 6.96
C THR A 41 -46.98 -14.64 6.09
N ALA A 42 -47.43 -13.60 5.37
CA ALA A 42 -46.55 -12.78 4.53
C ALA A 42 -45.46 -12.05 5.34
N ASN A 43 -45.80 -11.56 6.54
CA ASN A 43 -44.83 -10.97 7.46
C ASN A 43 -43.81 -11.99 7.94
N THR A 44 -44.24 -13.23 8.23
CA THR A 44 -43.36 -14.33 8.63
C THR A 44 -42.35 -14.64 7.52
N ASP A 45 -42.81 -14.72 6.27
CA ASP A 45 -41.93 -14.95 5.12
C ASP A 45 -40.92 -13.82 4.93
N SER A 46 -41.36 -12.57 5.07
CA SER A 46 -40.48 -11.38 4.98
C SER A 46 -39.42 -11.36 6.08
N ILE A 47 -39.77 -11.75 7.31
CA ILE A 47 -38.83 -11.87 8.43
C ILE A 47 -37.80 -12.98 8.17
N ASN A 48 -38.24 -14.12 7.62
CA ASN A 48 -37.34 -15.21 7.25
C ASN A 48 -36.35 -14.76 6.18
N GLN A 49 -36.80 -14.03 5.15
CA GLN A 49 -35.91 -13.47 4.12
C GLN A 49 -34.89 -12.50 4.72
N ASN A 50 -35.35 -11.56 5.57
CA ASN A 50 -34.45 -10.63 6.26
C ASN A 50 -33.39 -11.37 7.10
N THR A 51 -33.77 -12.49 7.73
CA THR A 51 -32.84 -13.32 8.49
C THR A 51 -31.75 -13.91 7.59
N THR A 52 -32.12 -14.40 6.40
CA THR A 52 -31.17 -14.89 5.40
C THR A 52 -30.24 -13.78 4.90
N ASP A 53 -30.77 -12.60 4.60
CA ASP A 53 -29.99 -11.47 4.09
C ASP A 53 -28.98 -10.96 5.13
N ILE A 54 -29.39 -10.89 6.41
CA ILE A 54 -28.50 -10.52 7.52
C ILE A 54 -27.36 -11.52 7.67
N ALA A 55 -27.62 -12.81 7.51
CA ALA A 55 -26.59 -13.85 7.57
C ALA A 55 -25.58 -13.71 6.41
N ALA A 56 -26.05 -13.42 5.19
CA ALA A 56 -25.19 -13.15 4.04
C ALA A 56 -24.33 -11.88 4.22
N ASN A 57 -24.93 -10.81 4.75
CA ASN A 57 -24.21 -9.58 5.07
C ASN A 57 -23.16 -9.81 6.15
N THR A 58 -23.47 -10.62 7.17
CA THR A 58 -22.52 -11.01 8.22
C THR A 58 -21.30 -11.72 7.64
N THR A 59 -21.50 -12.67 6.73
CA THR A 59 -20.40 -13.36 6.02
C THR A 59 -19.55 -12.38 5.22
N SER A 60 -20.18 -11.46 4.49
CA SER A 60 -19.47 -10.45 3.68
C SER A 60 -18.65 -9.49 4.53
N ILE A 61 -19.19 -9.05 5.68
CA ILE A 61 -18.47 -8.19 6.63
C ILE A 61 -17.26 -8.92 7.23
N ASN A 62 -17.40 -10.20 7.57
CA ASN A 62 -16.29 -11.00 8.07
C ASN A 62 -15.19 -11.15 7.02
N GLN A 63 -15.54 -11.40 5.75
CA GLN A 63 -14.57 -11.45 4.65
C GLN A 63 -13.85 -10.11 4.47
N ASN A 64 -14.59 -9.00 4.44
CA ASN A 64 -13.99 -7.66 4.36
C ASN A 64 -13.03 -7.39 5.53
N THR A 65 -13.36 -7.87 6.73
CA THR A 65 -12.50 -7.75 7.91
C THR A 65 -11.18 -8.51 7.72
N THR A 66 -11.23 -9.73 7.19
CA THR A 66 -10.03 -10.50 6.84
C THR A 66 -9.20 -9.81 5.77
N ASP A 67 -9.83 -9.34 4.69
CA ASP A 67 -9.13 -8.68 3.58
C ASP A 67 -8.43 -7.39 4.03
N ILE A 68 -9.07 -6.61 4.90
CA ILE A 68 -8.47 -5.40 5.49
C ILE A 68 -7.24 -5.76 6.36
N ALA A 69 -7.30 -6.83 7.14
CA ALA A 69 -6.15 -7.28 7.94
C ALA A 69 -4.97 -7.73 7.07
N THR A 70 -5.24 -8.42 5.97
CA THR A 70 -4.23 -8.79 4.97
C THR A 70 -3.63 -7.56 4.30
N ASN A 71 -4.45 -6.60 3.88
CA ASN A 71 -3.98 -5.36 3.28
C ASN A 71 -3.10 -4.55 4.25
N THR A 72 -3.46 -4.50 5.52
CA THR A 72 -2.66 -3.85 6.57
C THR A 72 -1.27 -4.49 6.68
N THR A 73 -1.20 -5.83 6.65
CA THR A 73 0.08 -6.55 6.69
C THR A 73 0.93 -6.24 5.46
N ASN A 74 0.34 -6.28 4.26
CA ASN A 74 1.04 -6.00 3.01
C ASN A 74 1.59 -4.56 2.97
N ILE A 75 0.81 -3.58 3.44
CA ILE A 75 1.24 -2.18 3.52
C ILE A 75 2.45 -2.03 4.44
N ASN A 76 2.44 -2.70 5.60
CA ASN A 76 3.59 -2.66 6.51
C ASN A 76 4.84 -3.27 5.86
N SER A 77 4.72 -4.44 5.22
CA SER A 77 5.86 -5.05 4.51
C SER A 77 6.41 -4.18 3.37
N LEU A 78 5.54 -3.47 2.66
CA LEU A 78 5.96 -2.51 1.65
C LEU A 78 6.67 -1.31 2.27
N SER A 79 6.18 -0.80 3.41
CA SER A 79 6.83 0.29 4.16
C SER A 79 8.23 -0.09 4.63
N ASP A 80 8.41 -1.32 5.14
CA ASP A 80 9.71 -1.84 5.56
C ASP A 80 10.66 -1.96 4.36
N SER A 81 10.16 -2.45 3.23
CA SER A 81 10.95 -2.56 1.99
C SER A 81 11.38 -1.19 1.47
N ILE A 82 10.49 -0.19 1.51
CA ILE A 82 10.81 1.19 1.12
C ILE A 82 11.88 1.78 2.04
N THR A 83 11.75 1.55 3.35
CA THR A 83 12.74 2.00 4.34
C THR A 83 14.11 1.38 4.06
N GLY A 84 14.16 0.07 3.79
CA GLY A 84 15.40 -0.60 3.40
C GLY A 84 16.02 -0.03 2.13
N LEU A 85 15.20 0.29 1.11
CA LEU A 85 15.69 0.97 -0.09
C LEU A 85 16.24 2.36 0.20
N THR A 86 15.62 3.13 1.10
CA THR A 86 16.10 4.47 1.46
C THR A 86 17.38 4.44 2.29
N ASP A 87 17.62 3.37 3.04
CA ASP A 87 18.83 3.21 3.84
C ASP A 87 20.05 2.77 3.00
N ASP A 88 19.83 1.93 1.97
CA ASP A 88 20.92 1.30 1.20
C ASP A 88 21.19 1.94 -0.17
N ALA A 89 20.29 2.76 -0.70
CA ALA A 89 20.47 3.38 -2.02
C ALA A 89 21.45 4.57 -1.99
N LEU A 90 22.12 4.81 -3.12
CA LEU A 90 22.89 6.03 -3.37
C LEU A 90 21.92 7.17 -3.70
N LEU A 91 21.53 7.92 -2.69
CA LEU A 91 20.48 8.94 -2.76
C LEU A 91 21.02 10.35 -3.02
N TRP A 92 20.19 11.19 -3.64
CA TRP A 92 20.46 12.62 -3.77
C TRP A 92 20.38 13.30 -2.40
N ASP A 93 21.44 13.99 -2.04
CA ASP A 93 21.52 14.85 -0.86
C ASP A 93 21.33 16.30 -1.31
N ALA A 94 20.18 16.87 -0.94
CA ALA A 94 19.80 18.23 -1.33
C ALA A 94 20.66 19.31 -0.67
N ASP A 95 21.24 19.03 0.50
CA ASP A 95 22.06 20.00 1.23
C ASP A 95 23.43 20.16 0.57
N THR A 96 23.98 19.07 0.02
CA THR A 96 25.23 19.08 -0.73
C THR A 96 25.04 19.26 -2.24
N GLY A 97 23.81 19.13 -2.75
CA GLY A 97 23.50 19.25 -4.17
C GLY A 97 24.17 18.17 -5.02
N ALA A 98 24.30 16.96 -4.47
CA ALA A 98 24.97 15.83 -5.11
C ALA A 98 24.40 14.49 -4.64
N PHE A 99 24.75 13.40 -5.31
CA PHE A 99 24.51 12.07 -4.74
C PHE A 99 25.48 11.81 -3.58
N SER A 100 24.97 11.33 -2.45
CA SER A 100 25.77 10.98 -1.28
C SER A 100 26.14 9.49 -1.32
N ALA A 101 27.44 9.22 -1.27
CA ALA A 101 27.96 7.87 -1.05
C ALA A 101 28.12 7.54 0.45
N LYS A 102 27.47 8.29 1.35
CA LYS A 102 27.49 7.96 2.79
C LYS A 102 26.53 6.81 3.07
N HIS A 103 27.01 5.81 3.79
CA HIS A 103 26.19 4.73 4.35
C HIS A 103 26.42 4.68 5.85
N ASN A 104 25.35 4.66 6.64
CA ASN A 104 25.42 4.75 8.11
C ASN A 104 26.31 5.93 8.61
N GLY A 105 26.19 7.09 7.95
CA GLY A 105 26.88 8.33 8.31
C GLY A 105 28.37 8.40 7.92
N SER A 106 28.91 7.37 7.26
CA SER A 106 30.33 7.31 6.86
C SER A 106 30.49 7.29 5.35
N ASP A 107 31.51 8.00 4.85
CA ASP A 107 31.86 7.96 3.42
C ASP A 107 32.20 6.53 3.00
N SER A 108 31.50 6.02 1.98
CA SER A 108 31.64 4.64 1.52
C SER A 108 32.24 4.54 0.12
N LYS A 109 32.80 3.38 -0.20
CA LYS A 109 33.36 3.10 -1.53
C LYS A 109 32.26 2.82 -2.54
N ILE A 110 32.43 3.30 -3.76
CA ILE A 110 31.71 2.81 -4.95
C ILE A 110 32.64 1.82 -5.66
N THR A 111 32.23 0.56 -5.74
CA THR A 111 33.02 -0.52 -6.38
C THR A 111 32.29 -1.10 -7.59
N ASN A 112 32.95 -2.00 -8.32
CA ASN A 112 32.47 -2.58 -9.58
C ASN A 112 32.21 -1.52 -10.67
N LEU A 113 32.91 -0.39 -10.58
CA LEU A 113 32.90 0.67 -11.57
C LEU A 113 33.82 0.28 -12.74
N ALA A 114 33.24 0.07 -13.91
CA ALA A 114 34.00 -0.10 -15.15
C ALA A 114 34.89 1.15 -15.42
N ALA A 115 35.99 0.98 -16.15
CA ALA A 115 36.84 2.11 -16.48
C ALA A 115 36.07 3.13 -17.34
N GLY A 116 36.07 4.38 -16.92
CA GLY A 116 35.39 5.46 -17.63
C GLY A 116 36.14 5.86 -18.91
N THR A 117 35.43 6.44 -19.86
CA THR A 117 36.04 6.96 -21.08
C THR A 117 36.93 8.16 -20.77
N LEU A 118 38.16 8.17 -21.28
CA LEU A 118 39.09 9.30 -21.14
C LEU A 118 39.03 10.18 -22.39
N ALA A 119 38.14 11.17 -22.36
CA ALA A 119 37.94 12.17 -23.40
C ALA A 119 37.64 13.54 -22.78
N ALA A 120 37.83 14.64 -23.53
CA ALA A 120 37.75 16.00 -23.02
C ALA A 120 36.36 16.39 -22.47
N ASP A 121 35.31 15.77 -22.99
CA ASP A 121 33.90 16.01 -22.66
C ASP A 121 33.24 14.83 -21.93
N SER A 122 34.03 13.84 -21.48
CA SER A 122 33.51 12.67 -20.76
C SER A 122 32.92 13.05 -19.41
N THR A 123 31.76 12.47 -19.09
CA THR A 123 31.13 12.54 -17.76
C THR A 123 31.20 11.21 -17.01
N ASP A 124 31.98 10.25 -17.51
CA ASP A 124 32.16 8.95 -16.87
C ASP A 124 33.01 9.09 -15.61
N ALA A 125 32.60 8.42 -14.53
CA ALA A 125 33.46 8.28 -13.36
C ALA A 125 34.68 7.41 -13.71
N VAL A 126 35.87 7.80 -13.24
CA VAL A 126 37.10 7.01 -13.39
C VAL A 126 37.29 6.08 -12.20
N ASN A 127 37.84 4.90 -12.44
CA ASN A 127 38.14 3.94 -11.37
C ASN A 127 39.63 3.95 -10.98
N GLY A 128 39.96 3.22 -9.92
CA GLY A 128 41.33 3.18 -9.38
C GLY A 128 42.40 2.67 -10.35
N SER A 129 42.05 1.80 -11.31
CA SER A 129 43.02 1.27 -12.29
C SER A 129 43.52 2.36 -13.25
N GLN A 130 42.66 3.32 -13.60
CA GLN A 130 43.01 4.42 -14.51
C GLN A 130 43.92 5.43 -13.82
N LEU A 131 43.61 5.76 -12.55
CA LEU A 131 44.47 6.63 -11.74
C LEU A 131 45.83 5.97 -11.46
N PHE A 132 45.84 4.65 -11.22
CA PHE A 132 47.06 3.89 -11.04
C PHE A 132 47.97 3.95 -12.29
N ALA A 133 47.44 3.68 -13.49
CA ALA A 133 48.21 3.77 -14.73
C ALA A 133 48.78 5.18 -14.97
N THR A 134 48.02 6.22 -14.61
CA THR A 134 48.50 7.61 -14.68
C THR A 134 49.68 7.83 -13.73
N ASN A 135 49.59 7.34 -12.49
CA ASN A 135 50.66 7.49 -11.50
C ASN A 135 51.95 6.76 -11.88
N GLU A 136 51.86 5.60 -12.54
CA GLU A 136 53.02 4.88 -13.07
C GLU A 136 53.77 5.72 -14.11
N ASN A 137 53.05 6.35 -15.05
CA ASN A 137 53.66 7.24 -16.04
C ASN A 137 54.32 8.47 -15.39
N VAL A 138 53.71 9.05 -14.34
CA VAL A 138 54.29 10.17 -13.59
C VAL A 138 55.57 9.76 -12.86
N SER A 139 55.58 8.56 -12.28
CA SER A 139 56.76 8.00 -11.63
C SER A 139 57.91 7.83 -12.62
N GLN A 140 57.63 7.26 -13.80
CA GLN A 140 58.64 7.10 -14.86
C GLN A 140 59.21 8.45 -15.32
N ASN A 141 58.36 9.45 -15.55
CA ASN A 141 58.83 10.79 -15.92
C ASN A 141 59.76 11.38 -14.84
N THR A 142 59.48 11.13 -13.56
CA THR A 142 60.32 11.60 -12.45
C THR A 142 61.70 10.96 -12.51
N THR A 143 61.77 9.65 -12.77
CA THR A 143 63.03 8.94 -12.98
C THR A 143 63.81 9.51 -14.18
N ASP A 144 63.14 9.73 -15.31
CA ASP A 144 63.76 10.26 -16.53
C ASP A 144 64.32 11.68 -16.32
N ILE A 145 63.61 12.52 -15.56
CA ILE A 145 64.05 13.86 -15.21
C ILE A 145 65.28 13.83 -14.29
N ALA A 146 65.31 12.93 -13.30
CA ALA A 146 66.47 12.77 -12.44
C ALA A 146 67.71 12.35 -13.26
N ALA A 147 67.54 11.38 -14.16
CA ALA A 147 68.61 10.94 -15.06
C ALA A 147 69.10 12.08 -15.98
N ASN A 148 68.18 12.89 -16.50
CA ASN A 148 68.53 14.08 -17.28
C ASN A 148 69.30 15.11 -16.44
N THR A 149 68.91 15.30 -15.18
CA THR A 149 69.59 16.21 -14.24
C THR A 149 71.01 15.75 -13.96
N ASP A 150 71.20 14.45 -13.69
CA ASP A 150 72.52 13.87 -13.49
C ASP A 150 73.39 14.03 -14.74
N SER A 151 72.82 13.81 -15.92
CA SER A 151 73.51 14.02 -17.20
C SER A 151 73.91 15.48 -17.43
N ILE A 152 73.06 16.44 -17.07
CA ILE A 152 73.36 17.89 -17.17
C ILE A 152 74.46 18.28 -16.19
N ASN A 153 74.42 17.77 -14.96
CA ASN A 153 75.47 18.00 -13.96
C ASN A 153 76.81 17.46 -14.45
N GLN A 154 76.82 16.24 -15.00
CA GLN A 154 78.01 15.66 -15.60
C GLN A 154 78.56 16.51 -16.76
N ASN A 155 77.70 16.94 -17.69
CA ASN A 155 78.10 17.83 -18.77
C ASN A 155 78.69 19.15 -18.25
N THR A 156 78.11 19.71 -17.17
CA THR A 156 78.63 20.94 -16.54
C THR A 156 80.04 20.74 -16.00
N THR A 157 80.32 19.59 -15.36
CA THR A 157 81.65 19.20 -14.90
C THR A 157 82.63 18.99 -16.05
N ASP A 158 82.21 18.34 -17.13
CA ASP A 158 83.05 18.09 -18.31
C ASP A 158 83.45 19.38 -19.02
N ILE A 159 82.51 20.33 -19.18
CA ILE A 159 82.78 21.66 -19.74
C ILE A 159 83.80 22.44 -18.89
N ALA A 160 83.64 22.41 -17.55
CA ALA A 160 84.58 23.06 -16.65
C ALA A 160 86.00 22.49 -16.81
N THR A 161 86.12 21.17 -16.94
CA THR A 161 87.39 20.47 -17.16
C THR A 161 88.04 20.85 -18.50
N ASN A 162 87.26 20.92 -19.58
CA ASN A 162 87.76 21.31 -20.90
C ASN A 162 88.23 22.77 -20.95
N THR A 163 87.64 23.67 -20.17
CA THR A 163 87.99 25.10 -20.18
C THR A 163 89.31 25.37 -19.42
N THR A 164 89.76 24.44 -18.57
CA THR A 164 91.01 24.56 -17.80
C THR A 164 92.25 23.95 -18.47
N ASN A 165 92.09 23.28 -19.61
CA ASN A 165 93.17 22.68 -20.42
C ASN A 165 93.52 23.57 -21.63
#